data_AF-A0AAU9DK52-F1
#
_entry.id   AF-A0AAU9DK52-F1
#
_cell.length_a   1.000
_cell.length_b   1.000
_cell.length_c   1.000
_cell.angle_alpha   90.00
_cell.angle_beta   90.00
_cell.angle_gamma   90.00
#
_symmetry.space_group_name_H-M   'P 1'
#
loop_
_entity.id
_entity.type
_entity.pdbx_description
1 polymer ?
#
loop_
_entity_poly.entity_id
_entity_poly.type
_entity_poly.pdbx_seq_one_letter_code
_entity_poly.pdbx_strand_id
1 'polypeptide(L)' 'MKKVIILGANGQIARLVEDQLLNDDVELTLFLRLKNRVADLAAHPRVKVIEGDLKNKKDVF' A
#
# COMPACT_ATOMS: atom_id res chain seq x y z
N MET A 1 3.54 9.43 14.87
CA MET A 1 3.12 8.25 14.11
C MET A 1 1.76 8.44 13.45
N LYS A 2 1.71 8.47 12.12
CA LYS A 2 0.46 8.52 11.32
C LYS A 2 0.23 7.16 10.65
N LYS A 3 -1.03 6.76 10.45
CA LYS A 3 -1.39 5.58 9.66
C LYS A 3 -1.96 6.02 8.33
N VAL A 4 -1.39 5.54 7.23
CA VAL A 4 -1.80 5.91 5.86
C VAL A 4 -2.12 4.64 5.08
N ILE A 5 -3.21 4.69 4.30
CA ILE A 5 -3.57 3.63 3.36
C ILE A 5 -3.55 4.18 1.93
N ILE A 6 -2.90 3.45 1.02
CA ILE A 6 -2.93 3.71 -0.42
C ILE A 6 -3.78 2.65 -1.09
N LEU A 7 -4.87 3.11 -1.72
CA LEU A 7 -5.76 2.27 -2.52
C LEU A 7 -5.28 2.28 -3.97
N GLY A 8 -5.06 1.09 -4.54
CA GLY A 8 -4.45 0.98 -5.86
C GLY A 8 -2.93 1.19 -5.84
N ALA A 9 -2.27 0.62 -4.84
CA ALA A 9 -0.83 0.79 -4.56
C ALA A 9 0.13 0.41 -5.71
N ASN A 10 -0.34 -0.26 -6.76
CA ASN A 10 0.49 -0.50 -7.95
C ASN A 10 0.50 0.65 -8.98
N GLY A 11 -0.21 1.75 -8.72
CA GLY A 11 -0.25 2.91 -9.61
C GLY A 11 1.09 3.66 -9.67
N GLN A 12 1.35 4.39 -10.76
CA GLN A 12 2.59 5.17 -10.90
C GLN A 12 2.70 6.27 -9.83
N ILE A 13 1.60 6.96 -9.53
CA ILE A 13 1.57 7.97 -8.47
C ILE A 13 1.75 7.33 -7.10
N ALA A 14 1.14 6.15 -6.87
CA ALA A 14 1.28 5.43 -5.61
C ALA A 14 2.75 5.15 -5.29
N ARG A 15 3.52 4.63 -6.26
CA ARG A 15 4.96 4.36 -6.08
C ARG A 15 5.76 5.60 -5.67
N LEU A 16 5.50 6.74 -6.30
CA LEU A 16 6.17 8.01 -5.94
C LEU A 16 5.81 8.48 -4.52
N VAL A 17 4.55 8.26 -4.11
CA VAL A 17 4.07 8.64 -2.78
C VAL A 17 4.58 7.67 -1.71
N GLU A 18 4.68 6.37 -2.02
CA GLU A 18 5.25 5.34 -1.15
C GLU A 18 6.69 5.70 -0.76
N ASP A 19 7.53 6.05 -1.73
CA ASP A 19 8.91 6.47 -1.50
C ASP A 19 9.00 7.71 -0.59
N GLN A 20 8.10 8.68 -0.77
CA GLN A 20 8.04 9.88 0.09
C GLN A 20 7.58 9.54 1.50
N LEU A 21 6.50 8.78 1.65
CA LEU A 21 5.91 8.44 2.96
C LEU A 21 6.84 7.55 3.80
N LEU A 22 7.66 6.71 3.17
CA LEU A 22 8.63 5.88 3.88
C LEU A 22 9.77 6.69 4.51
N ASN A 23 10.00 7.93 4.08
CA ASN A 23 10.94 8.85 4.74
C ASN A 23 10.35 9.54 5.99
N ASP A 24 9.03 9.49 6.16
CA ASP A 24 8.32 10.07 7.31
C ASP A 24 7.99 9.03 8.38
N ASP A 25 7.58 9.46 9.58
CA ASP A 25 7.08 8.59 10.66
C ASP A 25 5.63 8.10 10.41
N VAL A 26 5.50 7.19 9.43
CA VAL A 26 4.23 6.62 8.95
C VAL A 26 4.24 5.09 9.01
N GLU A 27 3.11 4.51 9.42
CA GLU A 27 2.74 3.11 9.12
C GLU A 27 1.92 3.09 7.83
N LEU A 28 2.43 2.39 6.82
CA LEU A 28 1.87 2.40 5.47
C LEU A 28 1.14 1.09 5.17
N THR A 29 -0.11 1.19 4.72
CA THR A 29 -0.88 0.04 4.23
C THR A 29 -1.11 0.16 2.72
N LEU A 30 -0.72 -0.86 1.97
CA LEU A 30 -0.85 -0.92 0.52
C LEU A 30 -1.98 -1.87 0.14
N PHE A 31 -3.03 -1.36 -0.50
CA PHE A 31 -4.16 -2.16 -0.97
C PHE A 31 -4.10 -2.31 -2.49
N LEU A 32 -3.98 -3.55 -2.99
CA LEU A 32 -3.88 -3.85 -4.42
C LEU A 32 -4.27 -5.30 -4.76
N ARG A 33 -4.62 -5.56 -6.03
CA ARG A 33 -5.11 -6.86 -6.49
C ARG A 33 -4.06 -7.98 -6.54
N LEU A 34 -2.80 -7.63 -6.74
CA LEU A 34 -1.71 -8.58 -6.92
C LEU A 34 -0.55 -8.13 -6.03
N LYS A 35 -0.46 -8.69 -4.83
CA LYS A 35 0.52 -8.27 -3.81
C LYS A 35 1.97 -8.39 -4.28
N ASN A 36 2.26 -9.35 -5.17
CA ASN A 36 3.60 -9.58 -5.70
C ASN A 36 4.15 -8.37 -6.47
N ARG A 37 3.30 -7.42 -6.89
CA ARG A 37 3.72 -6.20 -7.58
C ARG A 37 4.40 -5.16 -6.68
N VAL A 38 4.28 -5.32 -5.35
CA VAL A 38 4.91 -4.46 -4.32
C VAL A 38 5.75 -5.30 -3.35
N ALA A 39 6.30 -6.42 -3.83
CA ALA A 39 7.05 -7.37 -2.99
C ALA A 39 8.32 -6.74 -2.38
N ASP A 40 8.92 -5.78 -3.08
CA ASP A 40 10.02 -4.93 -2.63
C ASP A 40 9.63 -4.11 -1.40
N LEU A 41 8.45 -3.48 -1.42
CA LEU A 41 7.95 -2.67 -0.30
C LEU A 41 7.44 -3.53 0.86
N ALA A 42 6.95 -4.73 0.57
CA ALA A 42 6.45 -5.67 1.59
C ALA A 42 7.53 -6.13 2.59
N ALA A 43 8.81 -6.02 2.23
CA ALA A 43 9.92 -6.35 3.13
C ALA A 43 10.16 -5.25 4.20
N HIS A 44 9.60 -4.06 4.03
CA HIS A 44 9.82 -2.94 4.93
C HIS A 44 8.99 -3.08 6.22
N PRO A 45 9.58 -2.90 7.43
CA PRO A 45 8.92 -3.23 8.71
C PRO A 45 7.68 -2.39 9.02
N ARG A 46 7.55 -1.21 8.40
CA ARG A 46 6.41 -0.29 8.55
C ARG A 46 5.37 -0.42 7.45
N VAL A 47 5.48 -1.41 6.57
CA VAL A 47 4.58 -1.64 5.44
C VAL A 47 3.72 -2.87 5.71
N LYS A 48 2.41 -2.72 5.52
CA LYS A 48 1.43 -3.81 5.48
C LYS A 48 0.85 -3.89 4.07
N VAL A 49 0.79 -5.09 3.49
CA VAL A 49 0.15 -5.29 2.19
C VAL A 49 -1.17 -6.04 2.39
N ILE A 50 -2.23 -5.51 1.79
CA ILE A 50 -3.57 -6.11 1.75
C ILE A 50 -3.92 -6.39 0.30
N GLU A 51 -4.25 -7.65 0.02
CA GLU A 51 -4.67 -8.08 -1.31
C GLU A 51 -6.19 -7.96 -1.44
N GLY A 52 -6.67 -7.24 -2.46
CA GLY A 52 -8.10 -7.04 -2.70
C GLY A 52 -8.40 -6.22 -3.94
N ASP A 53 -9.66 -6.25 -4.39
CA ASP A 53 -10.16 -5.46 -5.52
C ASP A 53 -11.11 -4.35 -5.06
N LEU A 54 -10.78 -3.09 -5.35
CA LEU A 54 -11.65 -1.93 -5.07
C LEU A 54 -13.02 -2.01 -5.75
N LYS A 55 -13.15 -2.81 -6.82
CA LYS A 55 -14.42 -3.05 -7.49
C LYS A 55 -15.30 -4.09 -6.77
N ASN A 56 -14.73 -4.86 -5.85
CA ASN A 56 -15.43 -5.86 -5.06
C ASN A 56 -15.74 -5.31 -3.67
N LYS A 57 -17.04 -5.08 -3.40
CA LYS A 57 -17.50 -4.48 -2.14
C LYS A 57 -17.02 -5.26 -0.90
N LYS A 58 -16.91 -6.60 -0.99
CA LYS A 58 -16.46 -7.46 0.12
C LYS A 58 -14.99 -7.26 0.50
N ASP A 59 -14.19 -6.70 -0.41
CA ASP A 59 -12.76 -6.47 -0.16
C ASP A 59 -12.52 -5.10 0.51
N VAL A 60 -13.56 -4.26 0.59
CA VAL A 60 -13.49 -2.88 1.10
C VAL A 60 -14.30 -2.69 2.39
N PHE A 61 -15.39 -3.45 2.56
CA PHE A 61 -16.30 -3.42 3.72
C PHE A 61 -16.45 -4.80 4.35
#